data_AF-A0A7S3BWF6-F1
#
_entry.id   AF-A0A7S3BWF6-F1
#
_cell.length_a   1.000
_cell.length_b   1.000
_cell.length_c   1.000
_cell.angle_alpha   90.00
_cell.angle_beta   90.00
_cell.angle_gamma   90.00
#
_symmetry.space_group_name_H-M   'P 1'
#
loop_
_entity.id
_entity.type
_entity.pdbx_description
1 polymer ?
#
loop_
_entity_poly.entity_id
_entity_poly.type
_entity_poly.pdbx_seq_one_letter_code
_entity_poly.pdbx_strand_id
1 'polypeptide(L)'
;ARRREWSMVPSEAPLCGPAARRADAMAAATAAPRAFVGADCFGAAAARAAAAALESAGFAVTWLAKPRDGTSDPAALPYYEAAEKVASRVACDPGINPCDAEGLPRRVGVLACGTGAGVCMVANKHPGIRAAVCLGADDAADARSIND
;
A
#
# COMPACT_ATOMS: atom_id res chain seq x y z
N ALA A 1 44.60 -47.73 1.65
CA ALA A 1 43.12 -47.57 1.69
C ALA A 1 42.80 -46.40 2.62
N ARG A 2 42.13 -45.31 2.26
CA ARG A 2 41.06 -45.06 1.29
C ARG A 2 41.22 -43.62 0.75
N ARG A 3 41.11 -43.42 -0.57
CA ARG A 3 40.85 -42.09 -1.17
C ARG A 3 39.36 -41.79 -0.94
N ARG A 4 39.03 -40.60 -0.46
CA ARG A 4 37.64 -40.10 -0.47
C ARG A 4 37.45 -39.36 -1.79
N GLU A 5 36.64 -39.94 -2.66
CA GLU A 5 36.20 -39.33 -3.90
C GLU A 5 35.17 -38.25 -3.56
N TRP A 6 35.41 -37.02 -4.00
CA TRP A 6 34.42 -35.94 -4.02
C TRP A 6 33.72 -35.99 -5.38
N SER A 7 32.45 -36.40 -5.39
CA SER A 7 31.60 -36.27 -6.57
C SER A 7 31.21 -34.81 -6.75
N MET A 8 31.53 -34.23 -7.92
CA MET A 8 31.00 -32.95 -8.36
C MET A 8 29.50 -33.12 -8.65
N VAL A 9 28.66 -32.46 -7.85
CA VAL A 9 27.32 -32.08 -8.29
C VAL A 9 27.48 -30.76 -9.04
N PRO A 10 27.03 -30.61 -10.30
CA PRO A 10 27.03 -29.31 -10.95
C PRO A 10 26.04 -28.41 -10.20
N SER A 11 26.53 -27.34 -9.58
CA SER A 11 25.67 -26.28 -9.09
C SER A 11 25.16 -25.51 -10.30
N GLU A 12 23.90 -25.71 -10.65
CA GLU A 12 23.17 -24.67 -11.39
C GLU A 12 22.89 -23.53 -10.42
N ALA A 13 23.92 -22.70 -10.21
CA ALA A 13 23.72 -21.40 -9.60
C ALA A 13 22.98 -20.54 -10.64
N PRO A 14 21.79 -19.99 -10.34
CA PRO A 14 21.19 -19.01 -11.23
C PRO A 14 22.16 -17.84 -11.35
N LEU A 15 22.33 -17.36 -12.58
CA LEU A 15 23.23 -16.26 -12.94
C LEU A 15 22.85 -14.98 -12.16
N CYS A 16 23.34 -14.85 -10.93
CA CYS A 16 23.23 -13.65 -10.11
C CYS A 16 24.24 -12.59 -10.59
N GLY A 17 24.07 -12.18 -11.85
CA GLY A 17 24.83 -11.08 -12.44
C GLY A 17 24.21 -9.71 -12.08
N PRO A 18 24.98 -8.62 -12.15
CA PRO A 18 24.46 -7.25 -11.96
C PRO A 18 23.36 -6.87 -12.97
N ALA A 19 23.30 -7.54 -14.13
CA ALA A 19 22.23 -7.35 -15.12
C ALA A 19 20.87 -7.92 -14.66
N ALA A 20 20.85 -9.07 -13.97
CA ALA A 20 19.61 -9.66 -13.43
C ALA A 20 19.02 -8.79 -12.31
N ARG A 21 19.88 -8.32 -11.38
CA ARG A 21 19.48 -7.35 -10.34
C ARG A 21 18.96 -6.03 -10.92
N ARG A 22 19.52 -5.57 -12.04
CA ARG A 22 19.02 -4.38 -12.74
C ARG A 22 17.69 -4.63 -13.44
N ALA A 23 17.49 -5.81 -14.04
CA ALA A 23 16.22 -6.17 -14.66
C ALA A 23 15.09 -6.31 -13.62
N ASP A 24 15.36 -6.95 -12.48
CA ASP A 24 14.41 -7.08 -11.37
C ASP A 24 14.08 -5.72 -10.74
N ALA A 25 15.08 -4.87 -10.53
CA ALA A 25 14.86 -3.50 -10.04
C ALA A 25 14.08 -2.64 -11.05
N MET A 26 14.32 -2.81 -12.35
CA MET A 26 13.60 -2.08 -13.40
C MET A 26 12.16 -2.59 -13.55
N ALA A 27 11.93 -3.90 -13.42
CA ALA A 27 10.59 -4.50 -13.39
C ALA A 27 9.78 -4.07 -12.16
N ALA A 28 10.43 -3.95 -11.00
CA ALA A 28 9.81 -3.43 -9.78
C ALA A 28 9.54 -1.91 -9.89
N ALA A 29 10.43 -1.14 -10.52
CA ALA A 29 10.23 0.29 -10.81
C ALA A 29 9.09 0.58 -11.81
N THR A 30 8.69 -0.41 -12.61
CA THR A 30 7.53 -0.32 -13.52
C THR A 30 6.20 -0.77 -12.91
N ALA A 31 6.19 -1.24 -11.65
CA ALA A 31 4.95 -1.67 -11.02
C ALA A 31 4.05 -0.48 -10.67
N ALA A 32 2.75 -0.59 -11.00
CA ALA A 32 1.76 0.45 -10.71
C ALA A 32 1.75 0.79 -9.20
N PRO A 33 1.67 2.08 -8.82
CA PRO A 33 1.54 2.47 -7.43
C PRO A 33 0.25 1.89 -6.85
N ARG A 34 0.23 1.61 -5.54
CA ARG A 34 -0.86 0.91 -4.86
C ARG A 34 -1.62 1.85 -3.95
N ALA A 35 -2.95 1.79 -4.00
CA ALA A 35 -3.80 2.51 -3.07
C ALA A 35 -4.68 1.55 -2.27
N PHE A 36 -4.73 1.74 -0.96
CA PHE A 36 -5.60 0.98 -0.06
C PHE A 36 -6.74 1.87 0.44
N VAL A 37 -7.97 1.41 0.29
CA VAL A 37 -9.16 2.23 0.57
C VAL A 37 -9.99 1.60 1.70
N GLY A 38 -10.43 2.43 2.64
CA GLY A 38 -11.33 2.05 3.72
C GLY A 38 -12.27 3.19 4.11
N ALA A 39 -13.51 2.88 4.39
CA ALA A 39 -14.48 3.89 4.83
C ALA A 39 -15.58 3.29 5.72
N ASP A 40 -16.18 4.17 6.51
CA ASP A 40 -17.49 3.91 7.11
C ASP A 40 -18.64 4.31 6.19
N CYS A 41 -19.87 4.08 6.64
CA CYS A 41 -21.05 4.35 5.84
C CYS A 41 -21.24 5.84 5.54
N PHE A 42 -20.71 6.73 6.38
CA PHE A 42 -20.79 8.17 6.18
C PHE A 42 -19.73 8.66 5.17
N GLY A 43 -18.56 8.03 5.13
CA GLY A 43 -17.47 8.36 4.21
C GLY A 43 -17.47 7.60 2.87
N ALA A 44 -18.30 6.58 2.71
CA ALA A 44 -18.22 5.64 1.58
C ALA A 44 -18.32 6.31 0.20
N ALA A 45 -19.16 7.33 0.04
CA ALA A 45 -19.28 8.05 -1.23
C ALA A 45 -17.97 8.79 -1.59
N ALA A 46 -17.37 9.49 -0.64
CA ALA A 46 -16.10 10.20 -0.83
C ALA A 46 -14.95 9.23 -1.13
N ALA A 47 -14.88 8.11 -0.41
CA ALA A 47 -13.88 7.07 -0.66
C ALA A 47 -14.02 6.45 -2.07
N ARG A 48 -15.25 6.24 -2.56
CA ARG A 48 -15.47 5.74 -3.94
C ARG A 48 -15.03 6.73 -5.01
N ALA A 49 -15.34 8.01 -4.83
CA ALA A 49 -14.88 9.05 -5.74
C ALA A 49 -13.34 9.12 -5.79
N ALA A 50 -12.68 9.07 -4.62
CA ALA A 50 -11.23 9.06 -4.53
C ALA A 50 -10.61 7.79 -5.16
N ALA A 51 -11.21 6.61 -4.93
CA ALA A 51 -10.78 5.36 -5.55
C ALA A 51 -10.84 5.44 -7.08
N ALA A 52 -11.95 5.90 -7.66
CA ALA A 52 -12.11 6.03 -9.11
C ALA A 52 -11.09 7.02 -9.72
N ALA A 53 -10.79 8.12 -9.01
CA ALA A 53 -9.77 9.07 -9.43
C ALA A 53 -8.36 8.45 -9.41
N LEU A 54 -8.04 7.64 -8.40
CA LEU A 54 -6.77 6.93 -8.30
C LEU A 54 -6.62 5.84 -9.36
N GLU A 55 -7.69 5.09 -9.64
CA GLU A 55 -7.72 4.12 -10.74
C GLU A 55 -7.46 4.81 -12.09
N SER A 56 -8.12 5.95 -12.32
CA SER A 56 -7.90 6.77 -13.53
C SER A 56 -6.48 7.33 -13.62
N ALA A 57 -5.81 7.53 -12.49
CA ALA A 57 -4.42 7.95 -12.40
C ALA A 57 -3.42 6.76 -12.47
N GLY A 58 -3.88 5.53 -12.67
CA GLY A 58 -3.05 4.35 -12.84
C GLY A 58 -2.65 3.63 -11.55
N PHE A 59 -3.31 3.91 -10.43
CA PHE A 59 -3.09 3.14 -9.19
C PHE A 59 -3.80 1.79 -9.23
N ALA A 60 -3.12 0.77 -8.73
CA ALA A 60 -3.76 -0.49 -8.34
C ALA A 60 -4.52 -0.29 -7.02
N VAL A 61 -5.82 -0.03 -7.11
CA VAL A 61 -6.68 0.24 -5.96
C VAL A 61 -7.18 -1.06 -5.32
N THR A 62 -7.10 -1.14 -3.99
CA THR A 62 -7.57 -2.27 -3.18
C THR A 62 -8.45 -1.78 -2.05
N TRP A 63 -9.72 -2.19 -2.07
CA TRP A 63 -10.63 -1.99 -0.95
C TRP A 63 -10.40 -3.05 0.13
N LEU A 64 -10.22 -2.62 1.39
CA LEU A 64 -9.92 -3.54 2.50
C LEU A 64 -11.17 -4.07 3.23
N ALA A 65 -12.34 -3.58 2.84
CA ALA A 65 -13.61 -4.15 3.26
C ALA A 65 -14.02 -5.28 2.33
N LYS A 66 -14.46 -6.41 2.90
CA LYS A 66 -15.10 -7.48 2.12
C LYS A 66 -16.57 -7.11 1.87
N PRO A 67 -17.14 -7.42 0.69
CA PRO A 67 -18.57 -7.26 0.46
C PRO A 67 -19.37 -8.08 1.48
N ARG A 68 -20.51 -7.53 1.95
CA ARG A 68 -21.37 -8.22 2.93
C ARG A 68 -22.37 -9.19 2.28
N ASP A 69 -22.64 -9.03 0.99
CA ASP A 69 -23.79 -9.60 0.29
C ASP A 69 -23.43 -10.22 -1.07
N GLY A 70 -22.15 -10.53 -1.30
CA GLY A 70 -21.69 -11.10 -2.56
C GLY A 70 -21.71 -10.11 -3.73
N THR A 71 -22.00 -8.84 -3.49
CA THR A 71 -21.83 -7.77 -4.48
C THR A 71 -20.35 -7.46 -4.70
N SER A 72 -20.04 -6.74 -5.79
CA SER A 72 -18.71 -6.19 -6.02
C SER A 72 -18.46 -4.89 -5.23
N ASP A 73 -19.47 -4.34 -4.55
CA ASP A 73 -19.35 -3.10 -3.79
C ASP A 73 -18.73 -3.38 -2.40
N PRO A 74 -17.63 -2.71 -2.04
CA PRO A 74 -17.01 -2.88 -0.73
C PRO A 74 -17.97 -2.48 0.38
N ALA A 75 -18.11 -3.33 1.40
CA ALA A 75 -18.95 -2.99 2.55
C ALA A 75 -18.36 -1.79 3.32
N ALA A 76 -19.22 -1.02 3.98
CA ALA A 76 -18.76 -0.08 4.99
C ALA A 76 -18.26 -0.84 6.22
N LEU A 77 -17.08 -0.45 6.73
CA LEU A 77 -16.56 -0.89 8.03
C LEU A 77 -16.76 0.22 9.07
N PRO A 78 -16.84 -0.08 10.36
CA PRO A 78 -16.67 0.96 11.37
C PRO A 78 -15.37 1.74 11.13
N TYR A 79 -15.39 3.06 11.35
CA TYR A 79 -14.28 3.94 10.97
C TYR A 79 -12.92 3.49 11.54
N TYR A 80 -12.90 2.97 12.77
CA TYR A 80 -11.68 2.51 13.43
C TYR A 80 -11.10 1.26 12.75
N GLU A 81 -11.95 0.33 12.30
CA GLU A 81 -11.52 -0.89 11.63
C GLU A 81 -11.02 -0.58 10.20
N ALA A 82 -11.70 0.34 9.50
CA ALA A 82 -11.22 0.84 8.21
C ALA A 82 -9.82 1.46 8.33
N ALA A 83 -9.64 2.34 9.32
CA ALA A 83 -8.37 3.02 9.58
C ALA A 83 -7.25 2.04 9.94
N GLU A 84 -7.49 1.10 10.85
CA GLU A 84 -6.51 0.09 11.27
C GLU A 84 -6.04 -0.77 10.08
N LYS A 85 -6.99 -1.23 9.26
CA LYS A 85 -6.67 -2.06 8.08
C LYS A 85 -5.85 -1.30 7.05
N VAL A 86 -6.25 -0.07 6.70
CA VAL A 86 -5.53 0.75 5.70
C VAL A 86 -4.15 1.12 6.22
N ALA A 87 -4.07 1.64 7.44
CA ALA A 87 -2.81 2.02 8.06
C ALA A 87 -1.82 0.85 8.11
N SER A 88 -2.27 -0.34 8.49
CA SER A 88 -1.41 -1.54 8.53
C SER A 88 -0.89 -1.99 7.16
N ARG A 89 -1.58 -1.66 6.06
CA ARG A 89 -1.14 -1.99 4.68
C ARG A 89 -0.21 -0.93 4.09
N VAL A 90 -0.41 0.33 4.49
CA VAL A 90 0.40 1.45 4.04
C VAL A 90 1.70 1.54 4.84
N ALA A 91 1.67 1.19 6.13
CA ALA A 91 2.78 1.36 7.04
C ALA A 91 4.08 0.77 6.47
N CYS A 92 5.05 1.66 6.33
CA CYS A 92 6.42 1.32 6.00
C CYS A 92 7.06 0.72 7.25
N ASP A 93 7.46 -0.53 7.16
CA ASP A 93 8.31 -1.12 8.18
C ASP A 93 9.62 -1.54 7.48
N PRO A 94 10.77 -0.92 7.77
CA PRO A 94 12.02 -1.24 7.11
C PRO A 94 12.44 -2.73 7.25
N GLY A 95 11.94 -3.44 8.27
CA GLY A 95 12.20 -4.86 8.50
C GLY A 95 11.10 -5.80 7.99
N ILE A 96 9.89 -5.30 7.67
CA ILE A 96 8.73 -6.11 7.26
C ILE A 96 8.18 -5.71 5.88
N ASN A 97 8.09 -4.42 5.58
CA ASN A 97 7.60 -3.83 4.32
C ASN A 97 8.35 -2.52 4.00
N PRO A 98 9.54 -2.58 3.36
CA PRO A 98 10.21 -1.37 2.91
C PRO A 98 9.37 -0.77 1.78
N CYS A 99 8.73 0.36 2.01
CA CYS A 99 7.89 1.07 1.05
C CYS A 99 8.63 2.22 0.33
N ASP A 100 9.84 2.54 0.81
CA ASP A 100 10.74 3.57 0.27
C ASP A 100 12.05 2.98 -0.27
N ALA A 101 12.15 1.64 -0.39
CA ALA A 101 13.31 1.05 -1.04
C ALA A 101 13.24 1.29 -2.56
N GLU A 102 14.38 1.70 -3.11
CA GLU A 102 14.57 1.93 -4.54
C GLU A 102 13.99 0.79 -5.38
N GLY A 103 13.08 1.14 -6.29
CA GLY A 103 12.41 0.20 -7.18
C GLY A 103 11.13 -0.44 -6.62
N LEU A 104 10.63 -0.12 -5.43
CA LEU A 104 9.31 -0.62 -4.99
C LEU A 104 8.16 0.34 -5.34
N PRO A 105 6.96 -0.20 -5.66
CA PRO A 105 5.81 0.64 -5.99
C PRO A 105 5.32 1.41 -4.77
N ARG A 106 5.15 2.73 -4.94
CA ARG A 106 4.60 3.64 -3.92
C ARG A 106 3.27 3.12 -3.38
N ARG A 107 3.05 3.25 -2.07
CA ARG A 107 1.80 2.86 -1.39
C ARG A 107 1.13 4.08 -0.77
N VAL A 108 -0.18 4.19 -0.91
CA VAL A 108 -0.99 5.23 -0.25
C VAL A 108 -2.26 4.67 0.36
N GLY A 109 -2.79 5.38 1.35
CA GLY A 109 -4.07 5.09 1.98
C GLY A 109 -5.11 6.16 1.69
N VAL A 110 -6.34 5.75 1.42
CA VAL A 110 -7.52 6.62 1.39
C VAL A 110 -8.47 6.17 2.48
N LEU A 111 -8.80 7.11 3.37
CA LEU A 111 -9.69 6.87 4.50
C LEU A 111 -10.80 7.91 4.51
N ALA A 112 -12.03 7.47 4.74
CA ALA A 112 -13.17 8.37 4.87
C ALA A 112 -14.10 7.95 6.01
N CYS A 113 -14.48 8.95 6.81
CA CYS A 113 -15.65 8.89 7.69
C CYS A 113 -16.37 10.23 7.63
N GLY A 114 -17.43 10.43 8.43
CA GLY A 114 -18.23 11.66 8.38
C GLY A 114 -17.42 12.97 8.41
N THR A 115 -16.36 13.07 9.21
CA THR A 115 -15.49 14.27 9.30
C THR A 115 -14.04 14.03 8.88
N GLY A 116 -13.66 12.78 8.61
CA GLY A 116 -12.25 12.37 8.43
C GLY A 116 -11.41 12.35 9.72
N ALA A 117 -11.81 13.05 10.79
CA ALA A 117 -11.02 13.12 12.03
C ALA A 117 -10.86 11.76 12.72
N GLY A 118 -11.93 10.97 12.78
CA GLY A 118 -11.92 9.66 13.45
C GLY A 118 -10.93 8.68 12.81
N VAL A 119 -10.95 8.57 11.47
CA VAL A 119 -10.02 7.70 10.73
C VAL A 119 -8.59 8.20 10.82
N CYS A 120 -8.37 9.53 10.79
CA CYS A 120 -7.06 10.15 10.92
C CYS A 120 -6.43 9.88 12.30
N MET A 121 -7.21 10.04 13.38
CA MET A 121 -6.75 9.76 14.74
C MET A 121 -6.34 8.30 14.94
N VAL A 122 -7.05 7.35 14.32
CA VAL A 122 -6.71 5.92 14.42
C VAL A 122 -5.49 5.58 13.56
N ALA A 123 -5.45 6.05 12.31
CA ALA A 123 -4.36 5.74 11.39
C ALA A 123 -3.00 6.22 11.91
N ASN A 124 -2.94 7.44 12.47
CA ASN A 124 -1.69 8.00 13.03
C ASN A 124 -1.18 7.29 14.29
N LYS A 125 -1.93 6.34 14.88
CA LYS A 125 -1.41 5.48 15.94
C LYS A 125 -0.50 4.38 15.42
N HIS A 126 -0.51 4.12 14.11
CA HIS A 126 0.36 3.12 13.49
C HIS A 126 1.76 3.73 13.25
N PRO A 127 2.83 3.06 13.69
CA PRO A 127 4.19 3.50 13.40
C PRO A 127 4.42 3.67 11.90
N GLY A 128 5.07 4.78 11.52
CA GLY A 128 5.39 5.09 10.11
C GLY A 128 4.22 5.63 9.27
N ILE A 129 3.04 5.87 9.86
CA ILE A 129 1.92 6.50 9.17
C ILE A 129 1.87 8.00 9.48
N ARG A 130 1.64 8.79 8.43
CA ARG A 130 1.28 10.20 8.48
C ARG A 130 -0.02 10.41 7.73
N ALA A 131 -1.14 10.38 8.45
CA ALA A 131 -2.46 10.63 7.89
C ALA A 131 -2.86 12.09 8.14
N ALA A 132 -3.39 12.75 7.12
CA ALA A 132 -3.93 14.11 7.19
C ALA A 132 -5.42 14.10 6.81
N VAL A 133 -6.22 14.95 7.46
CA VAL A 133 -7.61 15.17 7.04
C VAL A 133 -7.58 16.14 5.87
N CYS A 134 -8.13 15.72 4.73
CA CYS A 134 -8.23 16.55 3.53
C CYS A 134 -9.71 16.72 3.17
N LEU A 135 -10.23 17.95 3.25
CA LEU A 135 -11.60 18.30 2.91
C LEU A 135 -11.70 18.96 1.52
N GLY A 136 -10.57 19.37 0.96
CA GLY A 136 -10.45 19.91 -0.39
C GLY A 136 -9.11 19.61 -1.06
N ALA A 137 -8.95 20.13 -2.28
CA ALA A 137 -7.73 19.95 -3.07
C ALA A 137 -6.52 20.65 -2.43
N ASP A 138 -6.73 21.82 -1.81
CA ASP A 138 -5.67 22.58 -1.14
C ASP A 138 -5.11 21.79 0.05
N ASP A 139 -5.98 21.23 0.90
CA ASP A 139 -5.56 20.36 2.01
C ASP A 139 -4.74 19.15 1.51
N ALA A 140 -5.14 18.55 0.37
CA ALA A 140 -4.43 17.41 -0.20
C ALA A 140 -3.04 17.80 -0.76
N ALA A 141 -2.92 18.98 -1.37
CA ALA A 141 -1.67 19.51 -1.86
C ALA A 141 -0.71 19.86 -0.70
N ASP A 142 -1.23 20.53 0.33
CA ASP A 142 -0.49 20.88 1.54
C ASP A 142 -0.06 19.63 2.29
N ALA A 143 -0.95 18.64 2.44
CA ALA A 143 -0.63 17.37 3.07
C ALA A 143 0.58 16.69 2.41
N ARG A 144 0.61 16.62 1.06
CA ARG A 144 1.73 16.01 0.33
C ARG A 144 3.01 16.83 0.43
N SER A 145 2.90 18.16 0.32
CA SER A 145 4.07 19.04 0.24
C SER A 145 4.73 19.32 1.59
N ILE A 146 3.95 19.36 2.68
CA ILE A 146 4.40 19.70 4.03
C ILE A 146 4.58 18.45 4.90
N ASN A 147 3.77 17.40 4.67
CA ASN A 147 3.73 16.21 5.55
C ASN A 147 4.22 14.91 4.88
N ASP A 148 4.64 14.98 3.62
CA ASP A 148 5.08 13.87 2.75
C ASP A 148 4.03 12.77 2.49
#